data_AF-A0A534JTE5-F1
#
_entry.id   AF-A0A534JTE5-F1
#
_cell.length_a   1.000
_cell.length_b   1.000
_cell.length_c   1.000
_cell.angle_alpha   90.00
_cell.angle_beta   90.00
_cell.angle_gamma   90.00
#
_symmetry.space_group_name_H-M   'P 1'
#
loop_
_entity.id
_entity.type
_entity.pdbx_description
1 polymer ?
#
loop_
_entity_poly.entity_id
_entity_poly.type
_entity_poly.pdbx_seq_one_letter_code
_entity_poly.pdbx_strand_id
1 'polypeptide(L)'
;MHDFLWHDEKGDESALVSKLLKDGRDADAFLQLGGRLRKNAQALANELRTPAHGESLFELLAHSWALAAATVLLGKGAHRAAAERAKNAIASASIGVCANAGCFEFVQEWEGGRIDFAAYTKKLAGFLEPKGVVNTSQFRRMLNAVYEFGVNWNVVASQAEQALAARTAIEGAAWCLLASVSIRELLGSPPKFPAREFAEIVERIVRRI
;
A
#
# COMPACT_ATOMS: atom_id res chain seq x y z
N MET A 1 6.53 -13.43 -5.43
CA MET A 1 7.35 -12.42 -4.71
C MET A 1 7.13 -12.52 -3.22
N HIS A 2 5.88 -12.42 -2.73
CA HIS A 2 5.57 -12.66 -1.33
C HIS A 2 6.15 -13.99 -0.82
N ASP A 3 5.83 -15.08 -1.51
CA ASP A 3 6.29 -16.42 -1.11
C ASP A 3 7.82 -16.58 -1.21
N PHE A 4 8.44 -15.93 -2.19
CA PHE A 4 9.89 -15.89 -2.33
C PHE A 4 10.59 -15.13 -1.19
N LEU A 5 9.95 -14.09 -0.63
CA LEU A 5 10.54 -13.26 0.42
C LEU A 5 10.29 -13.82 1.83
N TRP A 6 9.12 -14.41 2.07
CA TRP A 6 8.67 -14.77 3.43
C TRP A 6 8.38 -16.27 3.62
N HIS A 7 8.44 -17.09 2.57
CA HIS A 7 8.16 -18.54 2.65
C HIS A 7 9.30 -19.43 2.11
N ASP A 8 10.51 -18.88 1.99
CA ASP A 8 11.73 -19.59 1.55
C ASP A 8 11.55 -20.40 0.25
N GLU A 9 10.63 -19.96 -0.63
CA GLU A 9 10.35 -20.66 -1.87
C GLU A 9 11.59 -20.62 -2.78
N LYS A 10 12.14 -21.79 -3.09
CA LYS A 10 13.33 -21.96 -3.95
C LYS A 10 12.98 -21.83 -5.44
N GLY A 11 12.44 -20.68 -5.82
CA GLY A 11 12.19 -20.31 -7.21
C GLY A 11 13.45 -19.78 -7.92
N ASP A 12 13.41 -19.70 -9.24
CA ASP A 12 14.43 -19.01 -10.05
C ASP A 12 14.36 -17.49 -9.77
N GLU A 13 15.28 -17.02 -8.92
CA GLU A 13 15.42 -15.61 -8.55
C GLU A 13 15.65 -14.71 -9.77
N SER A 14 16.44 -15.16 -10.74
CA SER A 14 16.74 -14.37 -11.94
C SER A 14 15.50 -14.18 -12.79
N ALA A 15 14.69 -15.24 -12.94
CA ALA A 15 13.41 -15.16 -13.63
C ALA A 15 12.41 -14.28 -12.87
N LEU A 16 12.37 -14.34 -11.54
CA LEU A 16 11.53 -13.47 -10.71
C LEU A 16 11.93 -12.00 -10.88
N VAL A 17 13.21 -11.67 -10.71
CA VAL A 17 13.75 -10.31 -10.88
C VAL A 17 13.42 -9.79 -12.27
N SER A 18 13.67 -10.58 -13.31
CA SER A 18 13.38 -10.18 -14.70
C SER A 18 11.91 -9.83 -14.91
N LYS A 19 10.98 -10.61 -14.33
CA LYS A 19 9.53 -10.32 -14.38
C LYS A 19 9.20 -9.04 -13.62
N LEU A 20 9.68 -8.87 -12.39
CA LEU A 20 9.43 -7.66 -11.59
C LEU A 20 9.95 -6.39 -12.26
N LEU A 21 11.12 -6.46 -12.90
CA LEU A 21 11.69 -5.33 -13.65
C LEU A 21 10.90 -5.02 -14.92
N LYS A 22 10.41 -6.05 -15.62
CA LYS A 22 9.51 -5.87 -16.74
C LYS A 22 8.21 -5.20 -16.27
N ASP A 23 7.59 -5.71 -15.22
CA ASP A 23 6.35 -5.17 -14.66
C ASP A 23 6.51 -3.72 -14.19
N GLY A 24 7.64 -3.39 -13.53
CA GLY A 24 7.97 -2.03 -13.14
C GLY A 24 8.13 -1.08 -14.33
N ARG A 25 8.74 -1.54 -15.43
CA ARG A 25 8.85 -0.75 -16.68
C ARG A 25 7.51 -0.53 -17.36
N ASP A 26 6.71 -1.59 -17.49
CA ASP A 26 5.41 -1.54 -18.15
C ASP A 26 4.44 -0.67 -17.36
N ALA A 27 4.44 -0.79 -16.02
CA ALA A 27 3.66 0.06 -15.13
C ALA A 27 4.10 1.53 -15.21
N ASP A 28 5.41 1.81 -15.21
CA ASP A 28 5.93 3.17 -15.33
C ASP A 28 5.46 3.85 -16.62
N ALA A 29 5.52 3.11 -17.74
CA ALA A 29 5.06 3.60 -19.05
C ALA A 29 3.54 3.81 -19.08
N PHE A 30 2.76 2.83 -18.62
CA PHE A 30 1.30 2.92 -18.56
C PHE A 30 0.82 4.08 -17.67
N LEU A 31 1.53 4.33 -16.57
CA LEU A 31 1.22 5.38 -15.60
C LEU A 31 1.88 6.73 -15.93
N GLN A 32 2.70 6.79 -16.99
CA GLN A 32 3.45 7.99 -17.40
C GLN A 32 4.25 8.59 -16.23
N LEU A 33 4.95 7.73 -15.48
CA LEU A 33 5.68 8.11 -14.26
C LEU A 33 7.06 8.71 -14.55
N GLY A 34 7.46 8.83 -15.83
CA GLY A 34 8.70 9.49 -16.24
C GLY A 34 9.95 8.72 -15.82
N GLY A 35 9.85 7.41 -15.61
CA GLY A 35 10.94 6.54 -15.21
C GLY A 35 11.16 6.41 -13.70
N ARG A 36 10.34 7.03 -12.85
CA ARG A 36 10.51 6.95 -11.39
C ARG A 36 10.29 5.54 -10.87
N LEU A 37 9.21 4.87 -11.27
CA LEU A 37 8.89 3.54 -10.79
C LEU A 37 9.92 2.53 -11.30
N ARG A 38 10.26 2.59 -12.59
CA ARG A 38 11.24 1.66 -13.18
C ARG A 38 12.64 1.78 -12.57
N LYS A 39 13.09 3.01 -12.27
CA LYS A 39 14.44 3.25 -11.71
C LYS A 39 14.52 2.74 -10.27
N ASN A 40 13.52 3.04 -9.45
CA ASN A 40 13.48 2.53 -8.08
C ASN A 40 13.34 1.01 -8.03
N ALA A 41 12.47 0.44 -8.87
CA ALA A 41 12.34 -1.01 -8.98
C ALA A 41 13.66 -1.67 -9.41
N GLN A 42 14.40 -1.06 -10.35
CA GLN A 42 15.71 -1.55 -10.77
C GLN A 42 16.75 -1.52 -9.65
N ALA A 43 16.85 -0.40 -8.93
CA ALA A 43 17.79 -0.27 -7.82
C ALA A 43 17.54 -1.33 -6.74
N LEU A 44 16.28 -1.49 -6.34
CA LEU A 44 15.91 -2.46 -5.30
C LEU A 44 16.07 -3.92 -5.75
N ALA A 45 15.78 -4.22 -7.02
CA ALA A 45 15.94 -5.58 -7.53
C ALA A 45 17.41 -5.99 -7.68
N ASN A 46 18.32 -5.05 -7.96
CA ASN A 46 19.76 -5.32 -7.99
C ASN A 46 20.30 -5.72 -6.61
N GLU A 47 19.64 -5.26 -5.55
CA GLU A 47 20.00 -5.52 -4.15
C GLU A 47 18.93 -6.37 -3.44
N LEU A 48 18.22 -7.24 -4.18
CA LEU A 48 17.03 -7.94 -3.67
C LEU A 48 17.26 -8.68 -2.33
N ARG A 49 18.44 -9.29 -2.18
CA ARG A 49 18.84 -10.06 -0.98
C ARG A 49 19.37 -9.19 0.16
N THR A 50 19.66 -7.91 -0.08
CA THR A 50 20.05 -6.97 0.96
C THR A 50 18.86 -6.76 1.90
N PRO A 51 19.06 -6.71 3.24
CA PRO A 51 17.98 -6.52 4.19
C PRO A 51 17.05 -5.35 3.81
N ALA A 52 15.75 -5.60 3.92
CA ALA A 52 14.63 -4.70 3.58
C ALA A 52 14.50 -4.27 2.11
N HIS A 53 15.41 -4.63 1.20
CA HIS A 53 15.30 -4.24 -0.22
C HIS A 53 14.20 -5.01 -0.96
N GLY A 54 14.11 -6.33 -0.76
CA GLY A 54 13.02 -7.13 -1.29
C GLY A 54 11.65 -6.67 -0.79
N GLU A 55 11.52 -6.41 0.51
CA GLU A 55 10.28 -5.88 1.10
C GLU A 55 9.93 -4.50 0.52
N SER A 56 10.91 -3.62 0.39
CA SER A 56 10.71 -2.29 -0.22
C SER A 56 10.34 -2.37 -1.69
N LEU A 57 10.89 -3.34 -2.45
CA LEU A 57 10.50 -3.58 -3.84
C LEU A 57 9.06 -4.08 -3.93
N PHE A 58 8.68 -4.99 -3.02
CA PHE A 58 7.32 -5.51 -2.95
C PHE A 58 6.36 -4.36 -2.69
N GLU A 59 6.60 -3.57 -1.66
CA GLU A 59 5.77 -2.43 -1.30
C GLU A 59 5.68 -1.39 -2.43
N LEU A 60 6.81 -1.01 -3.03
CA LEU A 60 6.85 -0.05 -4.13
C LEU A 60 5.95 -0.50 -5.28
N LEU A 61 6.12 -1.75 -5.74
CA LEU A 61 5.37 -2.29 -6.87
C LEU A 61 3.92 -2.57 -6.48
N ALA A 62 3.66 -3.26 -5.37
CA ALA A 62 2.33 -3.68 -4.95
C ALA A 62 1.44 -2.47 -4.62
N HIS A 63 1.95 -1.47 -3.90
CA HIS A 63 1.18 -0.28 -3.57
C HIS A 63 0.88 0.57 -4.82
N SER A 64 1.88 0.76 -5.70
CA SER A 64 1.68 1.49 -6.96
C SER A 64 0.67 0.78 -7.86
N TRP A 65 0.76 -0.55 -7.98
CA TRP A 65 -0.17 -1.35 -8.77
C TRP A 65 -1.58 -1.36 -8.19
N ALA A 66 -1.73 -1.54 -6.88
CA ALA A 66 -3.03 -1.56 -6.24
C ALA A 66 -3.78 -0.24 -6.45
N LEU A 67 -3.07 0.88 -6.27
CA LEU A 67 -3.64 2.20 -6.49
C LEU A 67 -3.96 2.45 -7.98
N ALA A 68 -3.04 2.11 -8.89
CA ALA A 68 -3.26 2.22 -10.32
C ALA A 68 -4.45 1.39 -10.80
N ALA A 69 -4.55 0.14 -10.34
CA ALA A 69 -5.67 -0.74 -10.66
C ALA A 69 -6.99 -0.17 -10.15
N ALA A 70 -7.01 0.43 -8.96
CA ALA A 70 -8.20 1.09 -8.44
C ALA A 70 -8.67 2.24 -9.34
N THR A 71 -7.75 3.08 -9.86
CA THR A 71 -8.10 4.15 -10.82
C THR A 71 -8.65 3.61 -12.14
N VAL A 72 -8.09 2.50 -12.65
CA VAL A 72 -8.58 1.85 -13.87
C VAL A 72 -9.98 1.26 -13.67
N LEU A 73 -10.24 0.65 -12.51
CA LEU A 73 -11.56 0.11 -12.17
C LEU A 73 -12.60 1.23 -12.03
N LEU A 74 -12.22 2.35 -11.40
CA LEU A 74 -13.06 3.53 -11.31
C LEU A 74 -13.47 4.04 -12.70
N GLY A 75 -12.50 4.21 -13.62
CA GLY A 75 -12.77 4.66 -14.98
C GLY A 75 -13.65 3.71 -15.82
N LYS A 76 -13.75 2.44 -15.40
CA LYS A 76 -14.64 1.43 -15.99
C LYS A 76 -16.02 1.36 -15.32
N GLY A 77 -16.31 2.22 -14.33
CA GLY A 77 -17.55 2.16 -13.55
C GLY A 77 -17.59 1.01 -12.52
N ALA A 78 -16.49 0.30 -12.31
CA ALA A 78 -16.40 -0.81 -11.36
C ALA A 78 -16.11 -0.29 -9.93
N HIS A 79 -16.99 0.56 -9.41
CA HIS A 79 -16.78 1.35 -8.18
C HIS A 79 -16.47 0.50 -6.94
N ARG A 80 -17.25 -0.58 -6.71
CA ARG A 80 -17.00 -1.50 -5.59
C ARG A 80 -15.61 -2.14 -5.67
N ALA A 81 -15.24 -2.62 -6.86
CA ALA A 81 -13.95 -3.24 -7.07
C ALA A 81 -12.79 -2.24 -6.89
N ALA A 82 -12.99 -0.99 -7.28
CA ALA A 82 -12.02 0.08 -7.03
C ALA A 82 -11.83 0.33 -5.51
N ALA A 83 -12.92 0.39 -4.74
CA ALA A 83 -12.85 0.54 -3.28
C ALA A 83 -12.21 -0.69 -2.60
N GLU A 84 -12.50 -1.92 -3.06
CA GLU A 84 -11.83 -3.13 -2.58
C GLU A 84 -10.31 -3.10 -2.82
N ARG A 85 -9.87 -2.58 -3.99
CA ARG A 85 -8.44 -2.41 -4.26
C ARG A 85 -7.80 -1.39 -3.33
N ALA A 86 -8.47 -0.27 -3.07
CA ALA A 86 -8.01 0.74 -2.11
C ALA A 86 -7.90 0.17 -0.68
N LYS A 87 -8.89 -0.59 -0.22
CA LYS A 87 -8.85 -1.32 1.06
C LYS A 87 -7.64 -2.24 1.16
N ASN A 88 -7.38 -3.04 0.13
CA ASN A 88 -6.27 -3.99 0.17
C ASN A 88 -4.91 -3.27 0.21
N ALA A 89 -4.79 -2.12 -0.47
CA ALA A 89 -3.59 -1.30 -0.42
C ALA A 89 -3.32 -0.76 1.00
N ILE A 90 -4.33 -0.21 1.68
CA ILE A 90 -4.14 0.33 3.04
C ILE A 90 -3.90 -0.75 4.09
N ALA A 91 -4.51 -1.93 3.92
CA ALA A 91 -4.25 -3.09 4.76
C ALA A 91 -2.79 -3.53 4.65
N SER A 92 -2.28 -3.69 3.42
CA SER A 92 -0.88 -4.05 3.19
C SER A 92 0.08 -3.01 3.78
N ALA A 93 -0.21 -1.72 3.61
CA ALA A 93 0.61 -0.65 4.17
C ALA A 93 0.59 -0.61 5.69
N SER A 94 -0.55 -0.85 6.35
CA SER A 94 -0.61 -0.90 7.81
C SER A 94 0.14 -2.11 8.39
N ILE A 95 0.14 -3.25 7.67
CA ILE A 95 0.97 -4.41 8.02
C ILE A 95 2.45 -4.02 8.02
N GLY A 96 2.93 -3.36 6.96
CA GLY A 96 4.32 -2.89 6.87
C GLY A 96 4.71 -1.92 7.98
N VAL A 97 3.80 -1.02 8.38
CA VAL A 97 4.03 -0.15 9.55
C VAL A 97 4.15 -0.97 10.83
N CYS A 98 3.26 -1.95 11.05
CA CYS A 98 3.28 -2.72 12.28
C CYS A 98 4.47 -3.67 12.38
N ALA A 99 4.88 -4.28 11.26
CA ALA A 99 6.11 -5.05 11.17
C ALA A 99 7.33 -4.21 11.59
N ASN A 100 7.51 -3.03 11.00
CA ASN A 100 8.65 -2.15 11.32
C ASN A 100 8.56 -1.53 12.72
N ALA A 101 7.36 -1.32 13.26
CA ALA A 101 7.19 -0.84 14.62
C ALA A 101 7.54 -1.92 15.68
N GLY A 102 7.56 -3.19 15.28
CA GLY A 102 7.76 -4.35 16.15
C GLY A 102 6.49 -4.80 16.86
N CYS A 103 5.34 -4.76 16.18
CA CYS A 103 4.02 -5.15 16.71
C CYS A 103 3.29 -6.21 15.88
N PHE A 104 4.01 -7.03 15.12
CA PHE A 104 3.42 -7.95 14.13
C PHE A 104 2.36 -8.90 14.70
N GLU A 105 2.40 -9.20 16.00
CA GLU A 105 1.36 -9.94 16.71
C GLU A 105 -0.04 -9.33 16.57
N PHE A 106 -0.16 -8.00 16.42
CA PHE A 106 -1.45 -7.34 16.18
C PHE A 106 -2.02 -7.68 14.80
N VAL A 107 -1.15 -7.86 13.80
CA VAL A 107 -1.56 -8.31 12.46
C VAL A 107 -2.04 -9.75 12.54
N GLN A 108 -1.31 -10.62 13.24
CA GLN A 108 -1.70 -12.03 13.42
C GLN A 108 -3.03 -12.20 14.15
N GLU A 109 -3.34 -11.33 15.12
CA GLU A 109 -4.66 -11.31 15.76
C GLU A 109 -5.77 -10.93 14.79
N TRP A 110 -5.54 -9.92 13.95
CA TRP A 110 -6.53 -9.46 12.98
C TRP A 110 -6.74 -10.44 11.83
N GLU A 111 -5.67 -10.86 11.15
CA GLU A 111 -5.75 -11.81 10.05
C GLU A 111 -6.25 -13.19 10.52
N GLY A 112 -5.99 -13.55 11.79
CA GLY A 112 -6.54 -14.73 12.44
C GLY A 112 -8.00 -14.58 12.91
N GLY A 113 -8.65 -13.43 12.67
CA GLY A 113 -10.06 -13.19 13.01
C GLY A 113 -10.36 -13.01 14.49
N ARG A 114 -9.33 -12.84 15.35
CA ARG A 114 -9.49 -12.64 16.80
C ARG A 114 -9.94 -11.22 17.14
N ILE A 115 -9.58 -10.25 16.29
CA ILE A 115 -9.99 -8.85 16.37
C ILE A 115 -10.41 -8.36 15.00
N ASP A 116 -11.27 -7.35 14.94
CA ASP A 116 -11.60 -6.66 13.69
C ASP A 116 -10.53 -5.61 13.31
N PHE A 117 -10.68 -5.02 12.12
CA PHE A 117 -9.73 -4.02 11.61
C PHE A 117 -9.72 -2.73 12.45
N ALA A 118 -10.85 -2.35 13.04
CA ALA A 118 -10.94 -1.16 13.89
C ALA A 118 -10.17 -1.34 15.20
N ALA A 119 -10.28 -2.51 15.83
CA ALA A 119 -9.52 -2.90 17.01
C ALA A 119 -8.03 -3.00 16.69
N TYR A 120 -7.66 -3.60 15.56
CA TYR A 120 -6.28 -3.66 15.08
C TYR A 120 -5.65 -2.28 14.90
N THR A 121 -6.28 -1.40 14.13
CA THR A 121 -5.75 -0.06 13.88
C THR A 121 -5.75 0.82 15.13
N LYS A 122 -6.64 0.56 16.11
CA LYS A 122 -6.60 1.18 17.43
C LYS A 122 -5.37 0.73 18.24
N LYS A 123 -5.06 -0.58 18.27
CA LYS A 123 -3.84 -1.10 18.91
C LYS A 123 -2.58 -0.51 18.25
N LEU A 124 -2.53 -0.52 16.91
CA LEU A 124 -1.42 0.07 16.16
C LEU A 124 -1.22 1.55 16.51
N ALA A 125 -2.27 2.37 16.48
CA ALA A 125 -2.18 3.78 16.83
C ALA A 125 -1.67 3.99 18.27
N GLY A 126 -2.21 3.25 19.24
CA GLY A 126 -1.77 3.31 20.63
C GLY A 126 -0.33 2.84 20.85
N PHE A 127 0.20 2.00 19.97
CA PHE A 127 1.59 1.54 20.02
C PHE A 127 2.57 2.53 19.34
N LEU A 128 2.09 3.28 18.35
CA LEU A 128 2.87 4.30 17.65
C LEU A 128 2.97 5.62 18.44
N GLU A 129 1.93 6.00 19.19
CA GLU A 129 1.89 7.26 19.95
C GLU A 129 3.06 7.43 20.94
N PRO A 130 3.38 6.45 21.81
CA PRO A 130 4.52 6.56 22.73
C PRO A 130 5.88 6.61 22.01
N LYS A 131 5.95 6.19 20.74
CA LYS A 131 7.16 6.24 19.90
C LYS A 131 7.36 7.60 19.22
N GLY A 132 6.55 8.60 19.55
CA GLY A 132 6.67 9.96 19.02
C GLY A 132 6.10 10.14 17.61
N VAL A 133 5.39 9.15 17.08
CA VAL A 133 4.70 9.27 15.80
C VAL A 133 3.52 10.22 15.97
N VAL A 134 3.58 11.36 15.29
CA VAL A 134 2.50 12.34 15.27
C VAL A 134 1.40 11.92 14.28
N ASN A 135 0.16 12.35 14.52
CA ASN A 135 -1.01 12.08 13.66
C ASN A 135 -1.48 10.61 13.55
N THR A 136 -1.07 9.72 14.46
CA THR A 136 -1.57 8.34 14.58
C THR A 136 -3.09 8.23 14.57
N SER A 137 -3.78 9.15 15.25
CA SER A 137 -5.24 9.23 15.26
C SER A 137 -5.83 9.58 13.89
N GLN A 138 -5.19 10.45 13.11
CA GLN A 138 -5.62 10.74 11.74
C GLN A 138 -5.35 9.55 10.82
N PHE A 139 -4.19 8.92 10.97
CA PHE A 139 -3.83 7.71 10.23
C PHE A 139 -4.86 6.61 10.45
N ARG A 140 -5.18 6.31 11.72
CA ARG A 140 -6.23 5.36 12.10
C ARG A 140 -7.57 5.69 11.46
N ARG A 141 -8.03 6.95 11.56
CA ARG A 141 -9.33 7.35 10.99
C ARG A 141 -9.38 7.12 9.49
N MET A 142 -8.31 7.46 8.76
CA MET A 142 -8.28 7.26 7.31
C MET A 142 -8.20 5.79 6.92
N LEU A 143 -7.39 4.98 7.62
CA LEU A 143 -7.35 3.53 7.42
C LEU A 143 -8.76 2.93 7.54
N ASN A 144 -9.47 3.25 8.62
CA ASN A 144 -10.83 2.74 8.84
C ASN A 144 -11.81 3.23 7.78
N ALA A 145 -11.79 4.52 7.42
CA ALA A 145 -12.69 5.05 6.41
C ALA A 145 -12.53 4.33 5.04
N VAL A 146 -11.29 4.14 4.60
CA VAL A 146 -11.00 3.42 3.35
C VAL A 146 -11.38 1.94 3.47
N TYR A 147 -11.10 1.32 4.61
CA TYR A 147 -11.44 -0.08 4.85
C TYR A 147 -12.95 -0.33 4.78
N GLU A 148 -13.72 0.54 5.43
CA GLU A 148 -15.19 0.50 5.46
C GLU A 148 -15.79 0.63 4.07
N PHE A 149 -15.28 1.53 3.22
CA PHE A 149 -15.71 1.58 1.81
C PHE A 149 -15.46 0.25 1.09
N GLY A 150 -14.37 -0.46 1.37
CA GLY A 150 -14.09 -1.74 0.74
C GLY A 150 -14.83 -2.95 1.32
N VAL A 151 -15.40 -2.86 2.52
CA VAL A 151 -16.11 -3.97 3.18
C VAL A 151 -17.63 -3.76 3.16
N ASN A 152 -18.09 -2.58 3.55
CA ASN A 152 -19.50 -2.25 3.74
C ASN A 152 -20.04 -1.42 2.56
N TRP A 153 -19.88 -1.96 1.34
CA TRP A 153 -20.30 -1.27 0.12
C TRP A 153 -21.82 -1.15 -0.01
N ASN A 154 -22.33 0.08 -0.09
CA ASN A 154 -23.75 0.35 -0.31
C ASN A 154 -24.13 0.13 -1.78
N VAL A 155 -24.63 -1.07 -2.12
CA VAL A 155 -25.01 -1.42 -3.50
C VAL A 155 -26.26 -0.68 -4.00
N VAL A 156 -27.11 -0.17 -3.10
CA VAL A 156 -28.36 0.53 -3.47
C VAL A 156 -28.17 2.05 -3.58
N ALA A 157 -27.00 2.57 -3.23
CA ALA A 157 -26.64 3.97 -3.43
C ALA A 157 -26.72 4.36 -4.91
N SER A 158 -26.92 5.65 -5.17
CA SER A 158 -26.88 6.20 -6.53
C SER A 158 -25.51 5.96 -7.18
N GLN A 159 -25.45 5.91 -8.52
CA GLN A 159 -24.17 5.80 -9.24
C GLN A 159 -23.21 6.94 -8.92
N ALA A 160 -23.73 8.16 -8.72
CA ALA A 160 -22.92 9.32 -8.33
C ALA A 160 -22.30 9.15 -6.94
N GLU A 161 -23.07 8.65 -5.98
CA GLU A 161 -22.60 8.37 -4.62
C GLU A 161 -21.57 7.23 -4.60
N GLN A 162 -21.81 6.16 -5.37
CA GLN A 162 -20.87 5.06 -5.53
C GLN A 162 -19.55 5.51 -6.17
N ALA A 163 -19.61 6.35 -7.20
CA ALA A 163 -18.43 6.93 -7.81
C ALA A 163 -17.65 7.80 -6.81
N LEU A 164 -18.34 8.66 -6.04
CA LEU A 164 -17.71 9.51 -5.02
C LEU A 164 -17.07 8.69 -3.89
N ALA A 165 -17.74 7.63 -3.44
CA ALA A 165 -17.22 6.71 -2.43
C ALA A 165 -15.93 6.02 -2.92
N ALA A 166 -15.92 5.54 -4.17
CA ALA A 166 -14.73 4.93 -4.77
C ALA A 166 -13.59 5.94 -4.91
N ARG A 167 -13.85 7.17 -5.36
CA ARG A 167 -12.84 8.25 -5.42
C ARG A 167 -12.24 8.55 -4.06
N THR A 168 -13.10 8.70 -3.05
CA THR A 168 -12.70 8.97 -1.66
C THR A 168 -11.84 7.84 -1.11
N ALA A 169 -12.20 6.58 -1.39
CA ALA A 169 -11.39 5.43 -0.99
C ALA A 169 -10.00 5.43 -1.65
N ILE A 170 -9.89 5.77 -2.93
CA ILE A 170 -8.61 5.83 -3.64
C ILE A 170 -7.73 6.97 -3.10
N GLU A 171 -8.28 8.17 -2.95
CA GLU A 171 -7.54 9.33 -2.40
C GLU A 171 -7.12 9.09 -0.94
N GLY A 172 -8.00 8.50 -0.12
CA GLY A 172 -7.68 8.09 1.24
C GLY A 172 -6.60 7.02 1.29
N ALA A 173 -6.64 6.05 0.36
CA ALA A 173 -5.61 5.03 0.26
C ALA A 173 -4.25 5.64 -0.11
N ALA A 174 -4.21 6.51 -1.11
CA ALA A 174 -3.01 7.24 -1.49
C ALA A 174 -2.39 7.99 -0.29
N TRP A 175 -3.21 8.72 0.47
CA TRP A 175 -2.73 9.40 1.67
C TRP A 175 -2.16 8.43 2.71
N CYS A 176 -2.83 7.29 2.96
CA CYS A 176 -2.35 6.26 3.88
C CYS A 176 -1.01 5.64 3.44
N LEU A 177 -0.79 5.45 2.12
CA LEU A 177 0.48 4.97 1.58
C LEU A 177 1.62 5.96 1.82
N LEU A 178 1.36 7.28 1.72
CA LEU A 178 2.39 8.28 2.02
C LEU A 178 2.65 8.41 3.53
N ALA A 179 1.58 8.34 4.32
CA ALA A 179 1.68 8.36 5.78
C ALA A 179 2.46 7.15 6.30
N SER A 180 2.27 5.95 5.73
CA SER A 180 3.00 4.75 6.16
C SER A 180 4.52 4.88 5.96
N VAL A 181 4.96 5.47 4.84
CA VAL A 181 6.37 5.78 4.59
C VAL A 181 6.91 6.78 5.63
N SER A 182 6.18 7.87 5.85
CA SER A 182 6.58 8.92 6.81
C SER A 182 6.66 8.39 8.24
N ILE A 183 5.71 7.53 8.65
CA ILE A 183 5.73 6.86 9.95
C ILE A 183 6.98 5.99 10.08
N ARG A 184 7.33 5.23 9.05
CA ARG A 184 8.49 4.32 9.07
C ARG A 184 9.82 5.06 9.04
N GLU A 185 9.89 6.22 8.40
CA GLU A 185 11.02 7.15 8.52
C GLU A 185 11.22 7.60 9.97
N LEU A 186 10.15 8.01 10.66
CA LEU A 186 10.19 8.41 12.07
C LEU A 186 10.59 7.27 13.01
N LEU A 187 10.20 6.04 12.68
CA LEU A 187 10.59 4.84 13.43
C LEU A 187 12.05 4.40 13.17
N GLY A 188 12.78 5.09 12.29
CA GLY A 188 14.17 4.73 11.95
C GLY A 188 14.30 3.51 11.05
N SER A 189 13.22 3.10 10.38
CA SER A 189 13.22 1.95 9.46
C SER A 189 12.48 2.30 8.16
N PRO A 190 12.96 3.30 7.40
CA PRO A 190 12.32 3.71 6.16
C PRO A 190 12.42 2.62 5.09
N PRO A 191 11.46 2.58 4.14
CA PRO A 191 11.63 1.84 2.90
C PRO A 191 12.92 2.26 2.18
N LYS A 192 13.45 1.36 1.34
CA LYS A 192 14.70 1.57 0.60
C LYS A 192 14.53 2.34 -0.71
N PHE A 193 13.35 2.89 -0.97
CA PHE A 193 13.11 3.86 -2.04
C PHE A 193 12.95 5.28 -1.47
N PRO A 194 13.27 6.35 -2.23
CA PRO A 194 13.12 7.72 -1.77
C PRO A 194 11.65 8.10 -1.57
N ALA A 195 11.29 8.59 -0.39
CA ALA A 195 9.91 8.98 -0.07
C ALA A 195 9.34 10.06 -1.01
N ARG A 196 10.17 11.03 -1.41
CA ARG A 196 9.79 12.06 -2.37
C ARG A 196 9.40 11.47 -3.73
N GLU A 197 10.19 10.54 -4.25
CA GLU A 197 9.89 9.91 -5.55
C GLU A 197 8.63 9.06 -5.47
N PHE A 198 8.42 8.36 -4.34
CA PHE A 198 7.19 7.61 -4.10
C PHE A 198 5.96 8.53 -4.01
N ALA A 199 6.07 9.69 -3.35
CA ALA A 199 5.02 10.69 -3.32
C ALA A 199 4.65 11.19 -4.72
N GLU A 200 5.64 11.50 -5.57
CA GLU A 200 5.41 11.89 -6.96
C GLU A 200 4.76 10.77 -7.80
N ILE A 201 5.08 9.50 -7.52
CA ILE A 201 4.42 8.35 -8.16
C ILE A 201 2.94 8.29 -7.74
N VAL A 202 2.67 8.31 -6.43
CA VAL A 202 1.30 8.23 -5.88
C VAL A 202 0.45 9.40 -6.39
N GLU A 203 0.97 10.62 -6.38
CA GLU A 203 0.25 11.80 -6.87
C GLU A 203 -0.13 11.67 -8.35
N ARG A 204 0.79 11.20 -9.20
CA ARG A 204 0.52 10.98 -10.62
C ARG A 204 -0.56 9.92 -10.86
N ILE A 205 -0.59 8.87 -10.03
CA ILE A 205 -1.62 7.85 -10.11
C ILE A 205 -2.99 8.46 -9.75
N VAL A 206 -3.08 9.17 -8.63
CA VAL A 206 -4.34 9.77 -8.14
C VAL A 206 -4.88 10.83 -9.10
N ARG A 207 -4.03 11.61 -9.77
CA ARG A 207 -4.46 12.62 -10.78
C ARG A 207 -5.23 12.04 -11.98
N ARG A 208 -5.32 10.72 -12.11
CA ARG A 208 -6.07 10.02 -13.17
C ARG A 208 -7.55 9.77 -12.80
N ILE A 209 -7.94 10.11 -11.59
CA ILE A 209 -9.30 9.98 -11.04
C ILE A 209 -10.22 11.06 -11.58
#